data_AF-A0A0T1TDK8-F1
#
_entry.id   AF-A0A0T1TDK8-F1
#
_cell.length_a   1.000
_cell.length_b   1.000
_cell.length_c   1.000
_cell.angle_alpha   90.00
_cell.angle_beta   90.00
_cell.angle_gamma   90.00
#
_symmetry.space_group_name_H-M   'P 1'
#
loop_
_entity.id
_entity.type
_entity.pdbx_description
1 polymer ?
#
loop_
_entity_poly.entity_id
_entity_poly.type
_entity_poly.pdbx_seq_one_letter_code
_entity_poly.pdbx_strand_id
1 'polypeptide(L)'
;MRARFVASALLVVMAAAGCGAGDEQDVVVEGTPPATPYAGPLDIATKELDESTPEALRVASGAAGRALECDREISWGGGPDGWSERDGGDTPEEGLRLYFDLFEPAGPHSGFRVERAEADRVLFSYDVAGRTKIAVVVARDQEERPGWGPETNASCDPAELPASVTDSGDEEIWTDRHGGRVATTTLSSYPGAEHCGWQTAHFLGMGRGADHRQYVRDPDGVIEEELLTSPYDGDAAVPADAHDTGYRYGDWRLWLADDASTAYVRTSDGVEAWPLAKDMVACR
;
A
#
# COMPACT_ATOMS: atom_id res chain seq x y z
N MET A 1 65.37 51.68 20.63
CA MET A 1 65.54 50.22 20.78
C MET A 1 64.59 49.71 21.86
N ARG A 2 63.47 49.10 21.47
CA ARG A 2 62.63 48.19 22.27
C ARG A 2 61.65 47.54 21.31
N ALA A 3 61.90 46.27 21.05
CA ALA A 3 61.09 45.41 20.19
C ALA A 3 59.73 45.12 20.84
N ARG A 4 58.69 45.01 20.02
CA ARG A 4 57.46 44.29 20.34
C ARG A 4 57.05 43.48 19.12
N PHE A 5 57.48 42.22 19.11
CA PHE A 5 56.95 41.19 18.22
C PHE A 5 55.55 40.82 18.73
N VAL A 6 54.52 41.04 17.92
CA VAL A 6 53.19 40.47 18.15
C VAL A 6 53.09 39.25 17.24
N ALA A 7 53.24 38.07 17.84
CA ALA A 7 52.96 36.80 17.20
C ALA A 7 51.44 36.66 17.06
N SER A 8 50.95 36.72 15.82
CA SER A 8 49.54 36.44 15.51
C SER A 8 49.41 34.94 15.31
N ALA A 9 48.73 34.27 16.24
CA ALA A 9 48.40 32.86 16.15
C ALA A 9 47.33 32.66 15.05
N LEU A 10 47.70 31.93 13.99
CA LEU A 10 46.76 31.40 13.01
C LEU A 10 45.98 30.24 13.65
N LEU A 11 44.73 30.50 14.01
CA LEU A 11 43.74 29.48 14.31
C LEU A 11 43.34 28.79 12.99
N VAL A 12 43.90 27.60 12.76
CA VAL A 12 43.43 26.68 11.73
C VAL A 12 42.14 26.05 12.25
N VAL A 13 41.00 26.53 11.76
CA VAL A 13 39.71 25.85 11.94
C VAL A 13 39.75 24.61 11.06
N MET A 14 40.00 23.45 11.67
CA MET A 14 39.77 22.16 11.02
C MET A 14 38.26 21.97 10.90
N ALA A 15 37.72 22.17 9.70
CA ALA A 15 36.39 21.70 9.37
C ALA A 15 36.43 20.17 9.39
N ALA A 16 35.89 19.58 10.45
CA ALA A 16 35.55 18.17 10.46
C ALA A 16 34.44 17.98 9.42
N ALA A 17 34.80 17.43 8.26
CA ALA A 17 33.82 16.80 7.38
C ALA A 17 33.30 15.58 8.14
N GLY A 18 32.19 15.76 8.86
CA GLY A 18 31.42 14.66 9.40
C GLY A 18 30.98 13.80 8.22
N CYS A 19 31.37 12.52 8.24
CA CYS A 19 30.80 11.51 7.38
C CYS A 19 29.28 11.57 7.52
N GLY A 20 28.59 11.90 6.44
CA GLY A 20 27.14 11.99 6.40
C GLY A 20 26.54 10.67 6.89
N ALA A 21 25.83 10.75 8.02
CA ALA A 21 24.66 9.92 8.20
C ALA A 21 23.77 10.21 6.98
N GLY A 22 23.37 9.17 6.25
CA GLY A 22 22.40 9.34 5.18
C GLY A 22 21.19 10.07 5.74
N ASP A 23 20.65 11.03 5.00
CA ASP A 23 19.43 11.72 5.38
C ASP A 23 18.33 10.65 5.58
N GLU A 24 18.07 10.27 6.83
CA GLU A 24 16.83 9.61 7.20
C GLU A 24 15.73 10.64 6.93
N GLN A 25 14.99 10.44 5.84
CA GLN A 25 13.88 11.31 5.52
C GLN A 25 12.89 11.28 6.68
N ASP A 26 12.41 12.46 7.07
CA ASP A 26 11.44 12.54 8.15
C ASP A 26 10.14 11.85 7.72
N VAL A 27 9.65 10.95 8.57
CA VAL A 27 8.38 10.26 8.32
C VAL A 27 7.23 11.26 8.41
N VAL A 28 7.39 12.30 9.23
CA VAL A 28 6.45 13.38 9.44
C VAL A 28 6.89 14.64 8.70
N VAL A 29 5.94 15.35 8.12
CA VAL A 29 6.12 16.67 7.52
C VAL A 29 5.20 17.67 8.20
N GLU A 30 5.64 18.93 8.28
CA GLU A 30 4.75 20.02 8.67
C GLU A 30 3.71 20.25 7.56
N GLY A 31 2.43 20.38 7.94
CA GLY A 31 1.35 20.44 6.96
C GLY A 31 0.11 21.16 7.50
N THR A 32 -0.74 21.59 6.56
CA THR A 32 -2.09 22.06 6.91
C THR A 32 -2.96 20.82 7.17
N PRO A 33 -3.76 20.78 8.24
CA PRO A 33 -4.72 19.70 8.49
C PRO A 33 -5.66 19.47 7.31
N PRO A 34 -6.36 18.32 7.24
CA PRO A 34 -7.24 18.02 6.13
C PRO A 34 -8.46 18.95 6.22
N ALA A 35 -9.28 18.97 5.16
CA ALA A 35 -10.45 19.85 5.12
C ALA A 35 -11.40 19.63 6.32
N THR A 36 -11.49 18.38 6.79
CA THR A 36 -12.30 17.99 7.96
C THR A 36 -11.47 17.13 8.91
N PRO A 37 -10.64 17.73 9.79
CA PRO A 37 -9.81 16.97 10.71
C PRO A 37 -10.65 16.08 11.63
N TYR A 38 -10.16 14.88 11.92
CA TYR A 38 -10.81 13.96 12.84
C TYR A 38 -10.91 14.56 14.25
N ALA A 39 -12.14 14.67 14.74
CA ALA A 39 -12.45 15.29 16.04
C ALA A 39 -12.85 14.29 17.13
N GLY A 40 -12.97 13.01 16.80
CA GLY A 40 -13.38 11.97 17.74
C GLY A 40 -12.25 11.54 18.69
N PRO A 41 -12.55 10.63 19.64
CA PRO A 41 -11.53 10.04 20.52
C PRO A 41 -10.56 9.18 19.73
N LEU A 42 -9.29 9.13 20.17
CA LEU A 42 -8.30 8.20 19.61
C LEU A 42 -8.47 6.79 20.19
N ASP A 43 -8.98 6.67 21.41
CA ASP A 43 -9.30 5.38 22.03
C ASP A 43 -10.69 4.88 21.67
N ILE A 44 -10.72 3.95 20.72
CA ILE A 44 -11.93 3.29 20.26
C ILE A 44 -11.67 1.80 20.25
N ALA A 45 -12.47 1.08 21.04
CA ALA A 45 -12.43 -0.37 21.07
C ALA A 45 -12.59 -0.95 19.66
N THR A 46 -11.60 -1.72 19.24
CA THR A 46 -11.60 -2.45 17.97
C THR A 46 -12.17 -3.84 18.17
N LYS A 47 -12.65 -4.41 17.08
CA LYS A 47 -13.06 -5.80 17.03
C LYS A 47 -12.83 -6.34 15.64
N GLU A 48 -11.94 -7.32 15.54
CA GLU A 48 -11.81 -8.12 14.33
C GLU A 48 -13.11 -8.91 14.09
N LEU A 49 -13.60 -8.84 12.86
CA LEU A 49 -14.80 -9.55 12.42
C LEU A 49 -14.40 -10.53 11.32
N ASP A 50 -15.06 -11.69 11.27
CA ASP A 50 -14.85 -12.72 10.23
C ASP A 50 -15.48 -12.30 8.88
N GLU A 51 -15.33 -11.04 8.49
CA GLU A 51 -15.79 -10.46 7.24
C GLU A 51 -14.93 -9.26 6.84
N SER A 52 -14.68 -9.10 5.54
CA SER A 52 -13.85 -8.00 5.00
C SER A 52 -14.69 -6.91 4.34
N THR A 53 -15.85 -6.60 4.92
CA THR A 53 -16.72 -5.53 4.43
C THR A 53 -16.15 -4.15 4.81
N PRO A 54 -16.46 -3.08 4.07
CA PRO A 54 -16.05 -1.73 4.46
C PRO A 54 -16.52 -1.34 5.88
N GLU A 55 -17.68 -1.81 6.30
CA GLU A 55 -18.21 -1.61 7.66
C GLU A 55 -17.36 -2.35 8.70
N ALA A 56 -16.99 -3.59 8.43
CA ALA A 56 -16.17 -4.39 9.32
C ALA A 56 -14.76 -3.83 9.46
N LEU A 57 -14.13 -3.44 8.35
CA LEU A 57 -12.81 -2.80 8.36
C LEU A 57 -12.83 -1.51 9.19
N ARG A 58 -13.89 -0.70 9.12
CA ARG A 58 -14.03 0.50 9.98
C ARG A 58 -14.17 0.18 11.47
N VAL A 59 -14.75 -0.97 11.83
CA VAL A 59 -14.85 -1.42 13.23
C VAL A 59 -13.50 -1.93 13.73
N ALA A 60 -12.79 -2.70 12.90
CA ALA A 60 -11.46 -3.24 13.20
C ALA A 60 -10.39 -2.13 13.34
N SER A 61 -10.53 -1.04 12.59
CA SER A 61 -9.53 0.04 12.53
C SER A 61 -9.77 1.23 13.48
N GLY A 62 -10.73 1.15 14.40
CA GLY A 62 -10.89 2.11 15.49
C GLY A 62 -10.98 3.57 15.04
N ALA A 63 -10.10 4.42 15.58
CA ALA A 63 -10.02 5.83 15.20
C ALA A 63 -9.37 6.06 13.83
N ALA A 64 -8.40 5.22 13.42
CA ALA A 64 -7.77 5.32 12.11
C ALA A 64 -8.80 5.19 10.97
N GLY A 65 -9.66 4.18 11.01
CA GLY A 65 -10.71 4.00 9.99
C GLY A 65 -11.76 5.11 9.95
N ARG A 66 -12.01 5.76 11.08
CA ARG A 66 -12.97 6.88 11.18
C ARG A 66 -12.37 8.21 10.72
N ALA A 67 -11.04 8.32 10.70
CA ALA A 67 -10.34 9.49 10.19
C ALA A 67 -10.23 9.49 8.66
N LEU A 68 -10.45 8.34 7.99
CA LEU A 68 -10.35 8.25 6.54
C LEU A 68 -11.42 9.07 5.81
N GLU A 69 -10.99 9.74 4.74
CA GLU A 69 -11.83 10.51 3.83
C GLU A 69 -11.71 9.92 2.41
N CYS A 70 -12.00 8.63 2.27
CA CYS A 70 -11.93 7.92 0.99
C CYS A 70 -12.95 8.46 -0.03
N ASP A 71 -12.55 8.46 -1.31
CA ASP A 71 -13.45 8.65 -2.44
C ASP A 71 -14.19 7.35 -2.77
N ARG A 72 -13.55 6.22 -2.49
CA ARG A 72 -14.04 4.86 -2.60
C ARG A 72 -14.16 4.27 -1.20
N GLU A 73 -14.08 2.95 -1.11
CA GLU A 73 -14.19 2.24 0.16
C GLU A 73 -12.83 2.16 0.86
N ILE A 74 -12.89 1.90 2.17
CA ILE A 74 -11.71 1.46 2.92
C ILE A 74 -11.24 0.13 2.33
N SER A 75 -9.95 0.04 2.02
CA SER A 75 -9.36 -1.15 1.41
C SER A 75 -8.88 -2.13 2.47
N TRP A 76 -8.24 -1.62 3.51
CA TRP A 76 -7.76 -2.40 4.63
C TRP A 76 -7.67 -1.52 5.88
N GLY A 77 -7.64 -2.17 7.04
CA GLY A 77 -7.47 -1.53 8.33
C GLY A 77 -7.75 -2.51 9.46
N GLY A 78 -7.07 -2.28 10.58
CA GLY A 78 -7.17 -3.14 11.77
C GLY A 78 -6.32 -2.60 12.91
N GLY A 79 -6.24 -3.38 13.99
CA GLY A 79 -5.23 -3.19 15.03
C GLY A 79 -4.01 -4.06 14.70
N PRO A 80 -2.83 -3.50 14.38
CA PRO A 80 -1.67 -4.33 14.07
C PRO A 80 -1.21 -5.07 15.33
N ASP A 81 -1.40 -6.39 15.32
CA ASP A 81 -0.82 -7.31 16.28
C ASP A 81 0.49 -7.87 15.73
N GLY A 82 1.56 -7.85 16.53
CA GLY A 82 2.83 -8.48 16.12
C GLY A 82 4.11 -7.80 16.59
N TRP A 83 4.04 -6.63 17.23
CA TRP A 83 5.20 -6.00 17.86
C TRP A 83 5.26 -6.31 19.36
N SER A 84 6.47 -6.34 19.92
CA SER A 84 6.79 -6.87 21.24
C SER A 84 7.43 -5.82 22.16
N GLU A 85 7.68 -6.20 23.41
CA GLU A 85 8.33 -5.36 24.42
C GLU A 85 9.67 -4.74 23.99
N ARG A 86 10.33 -5.29 22.95
CA ARG A 86 11.63 -4.83 22.47
C ARG A 86 11.56 -3.90 21.27
N ASP A 87 10.37 -3.73 20.69
CA ASP A 87 10.21 -3.04 19.41
C ASP A 87 9.75 -1.59 19.57
N GLY A 88 9.14 -1.25 20.73
CA GLY A 88 8.60 0.08 20.98
C GLY A 88 9.64 1.20 20.89
N GLY A 89 9.26 2.30 20.24
CA GLY A 89 10.06 3.51 20.12
C GLY A 89 9.96 4.44 21.33
N ASP A 90 10.90 5.37 21.44
CA ASP A 90 10.91 6.45 22.43
C ASP A 90 9.95 7.59 22.06
N THR A 91 9.58 7.70 20.77
CA THR A 91 8.74 8.77 20.22
C THR A 91 7.56 8.24 19.38
N PRO A 92 6.45 9.01 19.25
CA PRO A 92 5.35 8.66 18.35
C PRO A 92 5.81 8.38 16.92
N GLU A 93 6.78 9.15 16.41
CA GLU A 93 7.34 9.02 15.07
C GLU A 93 8.11 7.71 14.89
N GLU A 94 8.85 7.26 15.90
CA GLU A 94 9.46 5.93 15.90
C GLU A 94 8.40 4.83 15.91
N GLY A 95 7.29 5.00 16.64
CA GLY A 95 6.14 4.09 16.56
C GLY A 95 5.50 4.04 15.18
N LEU A 96 5.49 5.16 14.44
CA LEU A 96 5.02 5.20 13.05
C LEU A 96 6.00 4.54 12.09
N ARG A 97 7.32 4.69 12.28
CA ARG A 97 8.32 3.96 11.48
C ARG A 97 8.20 2.45 11.69
N LEU A 98 8.03 2.03 12.95
CA LEU A 98 7.80 0.63 13.31
C LEU A 98 6.61 0.02 12.56
N TYR A 99 5.56 0.81 12.34
CA TYR A 99 4.41 0.37 11.55
C TYR A 99 4.80 -0.02 10.11
N PHE A 100 5.56 0.82 9.41
CA PHE A 100 5.99 0.51 8.06
C PHE A 100 7.03 -0.62 8.02
N ASP A 101 7.94 -0.66 9.00
CA ASP A 101 8.97 -1.70 9.05
C ASP A 101 8.38 -3.11 9.24
N LEU A 102 7.29 -3.24 10.01
CA LEU A 102 6.71 -4.54 10.35
C LEU A 102 5.48 -4.91 9.53
N PHE A 103 4.62 -3.95 9.20
CA PHE A 103 3.27 -4.24 8.71
C PHE A 103 3.00 -3.70 7.30
N GLU A 104 3.69 -2.65 6.88
CA GLU A 104 3.50 -2.05 5.55
C GLU A 104 4.83 -1.63 4.91
N PRO A 105 5.72 -2.58 4.58
CA PRO A 105 7.05 -2.26 4.08
C PRO A 105 7.02 -1.54 2.72
N ALA A 106 5.95 -1.73 1.94
CA ALA A 106 5.75 -1.09 0.63
C ALA A 106 5.04 0.26 0.71
N GLY A 107 4.49 0.60 1.88
CA GLY A 107 3.77 1.85 2.13
C GLY A 107 4.67 3.10 2.10
N PRO A 108 4.07 4.31 2.20
CA PRO A 108 4.83 5.54 2.14
C PRO A 108 5.61 5.79 3.45
N HIS A 109 6.92 5.61 3.43
CA HIS A 109 7.80 5.87 4.60
C HIS A 109 7.99 7.36 4.95
N SER A 110 7.27 8.26 4.28
CA SER A 110 7.32 9.71 4.54
C SER A 110 6.05 10.42 4.05
N GLY A 111 5.86 11.67 4.50
CA GLY A 111 4.73 12.51 4.08
C GLY A 111 3.52 12.43 5.01
N PHE A 112 3.67 11.83 6.19
CA PHE A 112 2.63 11.86 7.22
C PHE A 112 2.62 13.20 7.94
N ARG A 113 1.51 13.54 8.57
CA ARG A 113 1.43 14.66 9.53
C ARG A 113 0.77 14.19 10.81
N VAL A 114 1.05 14.87 11.91
CA VAL A 114 0.24 14.74 13.13
C VAL A 114 -1.12 15.40 12.87
N GLU A 115 -2.17 14.60 12.81
CA GLU A 115 -3.54 15.10 12.70
C GLU A 115 -4.12 15.45 14.06
N ARG A 116 -3.87 14.58 15.04
CA ARG A 116 -4.39 14.73 16.39
C ARG A 116 -3.44 14.07 17.37
N ALA A 117 -3.25 14.72 18.50
CA ALA A 117 -2.47 14.17 19.61
C ALA A 117 -3.29 14.25 20.90
N GLU A 118 -3.22 13.17 21.67
CA GLU A 118 -3.68 13.06 23.05
C GLU A 118 -2.47 12.70 23.93
N ALA A 119 -2.66 12.46 25.23
CA ALA A 119 -1.53 12.31 26.15
C ALA A 119 -0.65 11.09 25.85
N ASP A 120 -1.28 10.01 25.41
CA ASP A 120 -0.69 8.68 25.20
C ASP A 120 -0.91 8.16 23.77
N ARG A 121 -1.50 8.96 22.87
CA ARG A 121 -1.84 8.55 21.50
C ARG A 121 -1.66 9.66 20.50
N VAL A 122 -1.23 9.31 19.30
CA VAL A 122 -1.10 10.23 18.17
C VAL A 122 -1.69 9.59 16.92
N LEU A 123 -2.59 10.31 16.27
CA LEU A 123 -3.09 9.99 14.94
C LEU A 123 -2.22 10.69 13.90
N PHE A 124 -1.56 9.89 13.08
CA PHE A 124 -0.88 10.31 11.88
C PHE A 124 -1.76 10.09 10.65
N SER A 125 -1.67 11.01 9.70
CA SER A 125 -2.44 10.99 8.46
C SER A 125 -1.54 11.23 7.26
N TYR A 126 -1.72 10.44 6.21
CA TYR A 126 -1.20 10.72 4.87
C TYR A 126 -2.31 11.30 4.02
N ASP A 127 -2.12 12.51 3.53
CA ASP A 127 -3.15 13.24 2.82
C ASP A 127 -2.90 13.27 1.32
N VAL A 128 -3.96 13.06 0.55
CA VAL A 128 -3.96 13.29 -0.89
C VAL A 128 -5.00 14.35 -1.18
N ALA A 129 -4.55 15.48 -1.76
CA ALA A 129 -5.41 16.63 -2.05
C ALA A 129 -6.21 17.14 -0.85
N GLY A 130 -5.60 17.12 0.36
CA GLY A 130 -6.19 17.63 1.60
C GLY A 130 -7.24 16.72 2.23
N ARG A 131 -7.23 15.43 1.88
CA ARG A 131 -8.10 14.39 2.44
C ARG A 131 -7.27 13.23 2.94
N THR A 132 -7.56 12.76 4.15
CA THR A 132 -6.85 11.64 4.79
C THR A 132 -7.08 10.34 4.01
N LYS A 133 -6.03 9.77 3.43
CA LYS A 133 -6.09 8.50 2.66
C LYS A 133 -5.46 7.32 3.38
N ILE A 134 -4.47 7.56 4.24
CA ILE A 134 -3.92 6.57 5.18
C ILE A 134 -3.96 7.21 6.56
N ALA A 135 -4.35 6.43 7.57
CA ALA A 135 -4.39 6.83 8.95
C ALA A 135 -3.72 5.77 9.82
N VAL A 136 -2.86 6.21 10.73
CA VAL A 136 -2.19 5.33 11.70
C VAL A 136 -2.26 6.00 13.07
N VAL A 137 -2.85 5.30 14.05
CA VAL A 137 -2.77 5.69 15.45
C VAL A 137 -1.63 4.92 16.08
N VAL A 138 -0.69 5.64 16.68
CA VAL A 138 0.30 5.07 17.60
C VAL A 138 -0.14 5.35 19.03
N ALA A 139 0.11 4.40 19.91
CA ALA A 139 -0.16 4.52 21.33
C ALA A 139 1.10 4.18 22.14
N ARG A 140 1.21 4.83 23.29
CA ARG A 140 2.29 4.65 24.23
C ARG A 140 1.93 3.60 25.27
N ASP A 141 2.90 2.74 25.59
CA ASP A 141 2.85 1.80 26.71
C ASP A 141 1.58 0.91 26.68
N GLN A 142 1.36 0.27 25.53
CA GLN A 142 0.30 -0.71 25.34
C GLN A 142 0.55 -1.96 26.21
N GLU A 143 -0.49 -2.78 26.45
CA GLU A 143 -0.37 -4.00 27.27
C GLU A 143 0.71 -4.94 26.71
N GLU A 144 1.69 -5.31 27.54
CA GLU A 144 2.86 -6.13 27.17
C GLU A 144 3.70 -5.55 26.01
N ARG A 145 3.55 -4.25 25.73
CA ARG A 145 4.19 -3.53 24.62
C ARG A 145 4.59 -2.11 25.07
N PRO A 146 5.59 -1.97 25.98
CA PRO A 146 6.13 -0.67 26.40
C PRO A 146 6.70 0.13 25.23
N GLY A 147 6.69 1.46 25.36
CA GLY A 147 7.13 2.39 24.32
C GLY A 147 6.01 2.79 23.35
N TRP A 148 6.35 3.57 22.33
CA TRP A 148 5.43 3.99 21.27
C TRP A 148 5.42 2.95 20.15
N GLY A 149 4.23 2.52 19.76
CA GLY A 149 4.05 1.64 18.62
C GLY A 149 2.65 1.73 18.05
N PRO A 150 2.39 1.08 16.91
CA PRO A 150 1.11 1.17 16.24
C PRO A 150 0.01 0.47 17.04
N GLU A 151 -1.17 1.07 17.05
CA GLU A 151 -2.36 0.60 17.76
C GLU A 151 -3.51 0.32 16.79
N THR A 152 -3.79 1.24 15.86
CA THR A 152 -4.76 1.04 14.78
C THR A 152 -4.27 1.66 13.49
N ASN A 153 -4.68 1.11 12.36
CA ASN A 153 -4.34 1.60 11.03
C ASN A 153 -5.54 1.46 10.07
N ALA A 154 -5.54 2.25 9.00
CA ALA A 154 -6.48 2.12 7.92
C ALA A 154 -5.95 2.80 6.65
N SER A 155 -6.35 2.29 5.49
CA SER A 155 -6.10 2.93 4.19
C SER A 155 -7.31 2.85 3.27
N CYS A 156 -7.50 3.91 2.49
CA CYS A 156 -8.36 3.90 1.32
C CYS A 156 -7.82 2.98 0.20
N ASP A 157 -8.62 2.79 -0.84
CA ASP A 157 -8.24 2.07 -2.07
C ASP A 157 -6.90 2.62 -2.62
N PRO A 158 -5.90 1.75 -2.90
CA PRO A 158 -4.59 2.18 -3.42
C PRO A 158 -4.66 3.01 -4.71
N ALA A 159 -5.74 2.91 -5.48
CA ALA A 159 -5.98 3.76 -6.63
C ALA A 159 -6.18 5.24 -6.27
N GLU A 160 -6.51 5.57 -5.01
CA GLU A 160 -6.59 6.93 -4.49
C GLU A 160 -5.24 7.52 -4.06
N LEU A 161 -4.20 6.68 -3.96
CA LEU A 161 -2.86 7.12 -3.62
C LEU A 161 -2.09 7.58 -4.87
N PRO A 162 -1.07 8.44 -4.71
CA PRO A 162 -0.18 8.81 -5.81
C PRO A 162 0.59 7.61 -6.34
N ALA A 163 0.93 7.62 -7.63
CA ALA A 163 1.77 6.58 -8.24
C ALA A 163 3.10 6.38 -7.51
N SER A 164 3.71 7.46 -7.00
CA SER A 164 4.95 7.38 -6.21
C SER A 164 4.84 6.54 -4.92
N VAL A 165 3.62 6.24 -4.46
CA VAL A 165 3.37 5.38 -3.30
C VAL A 165 3.04 3.95 -3.73
N THR A 166 2.32 3.77 -4.84
CA THR A 166 1.87 2.44 -5.29
C THR A 166 2.86 1.72 -6.19
N ASP A 167 3.70 2.44 -6.93
CA ASP A 167 4.60 1.85 -7.94
C ASP A 167 5.76 1.06 -7.30
N SER A 168 5.95 1.15 -5.98
CA SER A 168 6.91 0.36 -5.20
C SER A 168 6.34 -0.95 -4.65
N GLY A 169 5.03 -1.15 -4.71
CA GLY A 169 4.37 -2.37 -4.24
C GLY A 169 4.18 -3.40 -5.36
N ASP A 170 3.68 -4.58 -4.98
CA ASP A 170 3.35 -5.66 -5.93
C ASP A 170 1.99 -5.46 -6.61
N GLU A 171 1.11 -4.61 -6.04
CA GLU A 171 -0.21 -4.36 -6.61
C GLU A 171 -0.13 -3.33 -7.74
N GLU A 172 -0.65 -3.72 -8.90
CA GLU A 172 -0.59 -2.92 -10.11
C GLU A 172 -1.87 -2.12 -10.32
N ILE A 173 -1.75 -0.79 -10.37
CA ILE A 173 -2.89 0.10 -10.48
C ILE A 173 -3.21 0.41 -11.95
N TRP A 174 -4.27 -0.22 -12.44
CA TRP A 174 -4.79 0.00 -13.78
C TRP A 174 -5.42 1.39 -13.93
N THR A 175 -5.51 1.85 -15.17
CA THR A 175 -6.19 3.09 -15.55
C THR A 175 -7.32 2.82 -16.53
N ASP A 176 -8.32 3.69 -16.57
CA ASP A 176 -9.37 3.68 -17.57
C ASP A 176 -8.92 4.36 -18.88
N ARG A 177 -9.80 4.37 -19.88
CA ARG A 177 -9.58 5.02 -21.18
C ARG A 177 -9.27 6.53 -21.12
N HIS A 178 -9.56 7.17 -19.99
CA HIS A 178 -9.31 8.58 -19.73
C HIS A 178 -8.06 8.81 -18.86
N GLY A 179 -7.35 7.74 -18.50
CA GLY A 179 -6.17 7.78 -17.62
C GLY A 179 -6.52 7.88 -16.13
N GLY A 180 -7.78 7.71 -15.75
CA GLY A 180 -8.20 7.68 -14.35
C GLY A 180 -7.83 6.35 -13.70
N ARG A 181 -7.21 6.39 -12.52
CA ARG A 181 -6.85 5.19 -11.74
C ARG A 181 -8.11 4.40 -11.35
N VAL A 182 -8.12 3.11 -11.65
CA VAL A 182 -9.22 2.17 -11.42
C VAL A 182 -9.09 1.60 -10.03
N ALA A 183 -10.21 1.49 -9.32
CA ALA A 183 -10.26 0.90 -7.98
C ALA A 183 -9.72 -0.54 -8.02
N THR A 184 -8.86 -0.91 -7.08
CA THR A 184 -8.29 -2.28 -7.01
C THR A 184 -9.38 -3.33 -6.82
N THR A 185 -10.44 -2.90 -6.18
CA THR A 185 -11.64 -3.68 -5.96
C THR A 185 -12.53 -3.90 -7.20
N THR A 186 -12.27 -3.17 -8.28
CA THR A 186 -12.86 -3.42 -9.61
C THR A 186 -11.93 -4.30 -10.43
N LEU A 187 -10.63 -3.98 -10.40
CA LEU A 187 -9.58 -4.64 -11.14
C LEU A 187 -8.29 -4.59 -10.31
N SER A 188 -7.76 -5.75 -9.96
CA SER A 188 -6.45 -5.88 -9.32
C SER A 188 -5.55 -6.77 -10.16
N SER A 189 -4.25 -6.49 -10.16
CA SER A 189 -3.27 -7.47 -10.63
C SER A 189 -1.97 -7.39 -9.85
N TYR A 190 -1.26 -8.50 -9.84
CA TYR A 190 -0.02 -8.67 -9.11
C TYR A 190 0.78 -9.87 -9.67
N PRO A 191 2.12 -9.83 -9.59
CA PRO A 191 2.96 -10.98 -9.92
C PRO A 191 2.77 -12.11 -8.91
N GLY A 192 3.02 -13.35 -9.33
CA GLY A 192 2.95 -14.50 -8.43
C GLY A 192 4.05 -14.49 -7.37
N ALA A 193 3.72 -15.03 -6.20
CA ALA A 193 4.58 -14.94 -5.03
C ALA A 193 5.83 -15.84 -5.12
N GLU A 194 6.99 -15.27 -4.79
CA GLU A 194 8.28 -15.98 -4.80
C GLU A 194 8.32 -17.20 -3.87
N HIS A 195 7.71 -17.09 -2.68
CA HIS A 195 7.72 -18.19 -1.71
C HIS A 195 6.92 -19.42 -2.18
N CYS A 196 6.11 -19.28 -3.24
CA CYS A 196 5.38 -20.35 -3.91
C CYS A 196 6.03 -20.82 -5.22
N GLY A 197 7.14 -20.18 -5.63
CA GLY A 197 7.78 -20.46 -6.91
C GLY A 197 6.99 -19.94 -8.12
N TRP A 198 6.13 -18.93 -7.92
CA TRP A 198 5.18 -18.44 -8.92
C TRP A 198 5.63 -17.14 -9.61
N GLN A 199 6.92 -16.78 -9.53
CA GLN A 199 7.40 -15.47 -10.02
C GLN A 199 7.17 -15.22 -11.51
N THR A 200 6.91 -16.26 -12.28
CA THR A 200 6.65 -16.17 -13.73
C THR A 200 5.16 -16.07 -14.06
N ALA A 201 4.29 -16.38 -13.09
CA ALA A 201 2.85 -16.21 -13.20
C ALA A 201 2.41 -14.79 -12.84
N HIS A 202 1.24 -14.40 -13.35
CA HIS A 202 0.61 -13.12 -13.08
C HIS A 202 -0.88 -13.34 -12.83
N PHE A 203 -1.43 -12.65 -11.84
CA PHE A 203 -2.84 -12.77 -11.48
C PHE A 203 -3.58 -11.49 -11.83
N LEU A 204 -4.80 -11.61 -12.37
CA LEU A 204 -5.71 -10.51 -12.66
C LEU A 204 -7.06 -10.80 -12.00
N GLY A 205 -7.40 -10.08 -10.95
CA GLY A 205 -8.67 -10.14 -10.26
C GLY A 205 -9.69 -9.14 -10.82
N MET A 206 -10.93 -9.56 -11.01
CA MET A 206 -12.04 -8.68 -11.41
C MET A 206 -13.26 -8.91 -10.54
N GLY A 207 -13.89 -7.82 -10.09
CA GLY A 207 -15.07 -7.89 -9.22
C GLY A 207 -14.75 -8.36 -7.79
N ARG A 208 -15.79 -8.68 -7.02
CA ARG A 208 -15.68 -8.98 -5.58
C ARG A 208 -16.58 -10.13 -5.12
N GLY A 209 -16.23 -10.70 -3.98
CA GLY A 209 -17.07 -11.68 -3.29
C GLY A 209 -17.39 -12.87 -4.18
N ALA A 210 -18.66 -13.25 -4.24
CA ALA A 210 -19.12 -14.37 -5.06
C ALA A 210 -18.97 -14.13 -6.59
N ASP A 211 -18.86 -12.87 -7.02
CA ASP A 211 -18.69 -12.50 -8.42
C ASP A 211 -17.21 -12.28 -8.80
N HIS A 212 -16.29 -12.50 -7.86
CA HIS A 212 -14.86 -12.34 -8.12
C HIS A 212 -14.36 -13.38 -9.14
N ARG A 213 -13.61 -12.91 -10.12
CA ARG A 213 -12.96 -13.75 -11.15
C ARG A 213 -11.47 -13.50 -11.12
N GLN A 214 -10.68 -14.56 -11.12
CA GLN A 214 -9.23 -14.50 -11.18
C GLN A 214 -8.76 -15.11 -12.51
N TYR A 215 -8.10 -14.32 -13.34
CA TYR A 215 -7.44 -14.79 -14.56
C TYR A 215 -5.95 -14.95 -14.31
N VAL A 216 -5.34 -15.93 -14.97
CA VAL A 216 -3.96 -16.32 -14.70
C VAL A 216 -3.14 -16.26 -15.99
N ARG A 217 -2.09 -15.46 -15.98
CA ARG A 217 -0.98 -15.56 -16.93
C ARG A 217 0.00 -16.59 -16.38
N ASP A 218 0.29 -17.66 -17.12
CA ASP A 218 1.23 -18.69 -16.67
C ASP A 218 2.07 -19.23 -17.83
N PRO A 219 3.11 -18.49 -18.27
CA PRO A 219 3.92 -18.86 -19.42
C PRO A 219 4.79 -20.10 -19.18
N ASP A 220 5.12 -20.43 -17.93
CA ASP A 220 6.04 -21.51 -17.57
C ASP A 220 5.33 -22.71 -16.92
N GLY A 221 4.01 -22.65 -16.74
CA GLY A 221 3.23 -23.74 -16.15
C GLY A 221 3.50 -23.94 -14.66
N VAL A 222 3.74 -22.85 -13.92
CA VAL A 222 3.99 -22.90 -12.46
C VAL A 222 2.69 -23.04 -11.65
N ILE A 223 1.54 -22.81 -12.28
CA ILE A 223 0.21 -23.06 -11.73
C ILE A 223 -0.32 -24.39 -12.24
N GLU A 224 -0.90 -25.18 -11.33
CA GLU A 224 -1.47 -26.49 -11.63
C GLU A 224 -2.59 -26.36 -12.68
N GLU A 225 -2.47 -27.03 -13.83
CA GLU A 225 -3.43 -26.94 -14.95
C GLU A 225 -4.86 -27.26 -14.52
N GLU A 226 -5.04 -28.14 -13.52
CA GLU A 226 -6.33 -28.50 -12.98
C GLU A 226 -7.06 -27.33 -12.31
N LEU A 227 -6.35 -26.27 -11.91
CA LEU A 227 -6.93 -25.05 -11.36
C LEU A 227 -7.46 -24.10 -12.43
N LEU A 228 -7.10 -24.28 -13.70
CA LEU A 228 -7.46 -23.38 -14.79
C LEU A 228 -8.60 -23.96 -15.66
N THR A 229 -9.48 -23.10 -16.18
CA THR A 229 -10.56 -23.52 -17.10
C THR A 229 -10.04 -23.94 -18.47
N SER A 230 -8.88 -23.41 -18.86
CA SER A 230 -8.14 -23.74 -20.08
C SER A 230 -6.65 -23.46 -19.88
N PRO A 231 -5.75 -23.93 -20.76
CA PRO A 231 -4.35 -23.53 -20.72
C PRO A 231 -4.15 -22.04 -21.02
N TYR A 232 -3.06 -21.47 -20.51
CA TYR A 232 -2.55 -20.17 -20.96
C TYR A 232 -2.11 -20.25 -22.43
N ASP A 233 -2.39 -19.20 -23.21
CA ASP A 233 -1.92 -19.06 -24.59
C ASP A 233 -1.27 -17.69 -24.78
N GLY A 234 0.05 -17.69 -25.00
CA GLY A 234 0.85 -16.47 -25.17
C GLY A 234 0.87 -15.91 -26.59
N ASP A 235 0.26 -16.58 -27.57
CA ASP A 235 0.19 -16.15 -28.97
C ASP A 235 -1.24 -16.27 -29.50
N ALA A 236 -2.18 -15.67 -28.75
CA ALA A 236 -3.59 -15.71 -29.05
C ALA A 236 -3.98 -14.65 -30.10
N ALA A 237 -5.15 -14.84 -30.71
CA ALA A 237 -5.86 -13.77 -31.39
C ALA A 237 -7.05 -13.31 -30.53
N VAL A 238 -7.33 -12.00 -30.50
CA VAL A 238 -8.55 -11.49 -29.86
C VAL A 238 -9.76 -11.98 -30.68
N PRO A 239 -10.70 -12.73 -30.09
CA PRO A 239 -11.86 -13.22 -30.80
C PRO A 239 -12.85 -12.08 -31.10
N ALA A 240 -13.74 -12.29 -32.07
CA ALA A 240 -14.61 -11.24 -32.59
C ALA A 240 -15.68 -10.76 -31.58
N ASP A 241 -16.00 -11.57 -30.59
CA ASP A 241 -16.91 -11.31 -29.48
C ASP A 241 -16.21 -10.77 -28.24
N ALA A 242 -14.87 -10.65 -28.24
CA ALA A 242 -14.17 -9.95 -27.18
C ALA A 242 -14.24 -8.43 -27.40
N HIS A 243 -14.49 -7.71 -26.32
CA HIS A 243 -14.59 -6.26 -26.32
C HIS A 243 -13.49 -5.62 -25.47
N ASP A 244 -13.01 -4.46 -25.93
CA ASP A 244 -12.08 -3.62 -25.17
C ASP A 244 -12.79 -3.10 -23.91
N THR A 245 -12.29 -3.49 -22.75
CA THR A 245 -12.85 -3.04 -21.46
C THR A 245 -12.56 -1.56 -21.18
N GLY A 246 -11.58 -0.99 -21.88
CA GLY A 246 -11.04 0.33 -21.61
C GLY A 246 -9.97 0.37 -20.52
N TYR A 247 -9.68 -0.75 -19.84
CA TYR A 247 -8.64 -0.81 -18.81
C TYR A 247 -7.24 -0.95 -19.41
N ARG A 248 -6.28 -0.22 -18.83
CA ARG A 248 -4.89 -0.09 -19.28
C ARG A 248 -3.90 -0.18 -18.13
N TYR A 249 -2.79 -0.86 -18.34
CA TYR A 249 -1.64 -0.86 -17.42
C TYR A 249 -0.34 -0.90 -18.25
N GLY A 250 0.49 0.13 -18.15
CA GLY A 250 1.63 0.28 -19.08
C GLY A 250 1.17 0.25 -20.54
N ASP A 251 1.72 -0.68 -21.33
CA ASP A 251 1.31 -0.96 -22.71
C ASP A 251 0.15 -1.96 -22.83
N TRP A 252 -0.27 -2.58 -21.73
CA TRP A 252 -1.30 -3.62 -21.70
C TRP A 252 -2.69 -3.04 -21.87
N ARG A 253 -3.54 -3.78 -22.60
CA ARG A 253 -4.95 -3.45 -22.80
C ARG A 253 -5.79 -4.70 -22.57
N LEU A 254 -6.75 -4.59 -21.66
CA LEU A 254 -7.61 -5.71 -21.30
C LEU A 254 -8.85 -5.78 -22.20
N TRP A 255 -9.09 -6.95 -22.76
CA TRP A 255 -10.27 -7.33 -23.51
C TRP A 255 -10.92 -8.54 -22.85
N LEU A 256 -12.25 -8.59 -22.87
CA LEU A 256 -13.01 -9.72 -22.31
C LEU A 256 -13.98 -10.26 -23.36
N ALA A 257 -14.06 -11.58 -23.46
CA ALA A 257 -15.16 -12.25 -24.14
C ALA A 257 -16.48 -12.04 -23.39
N ASP A 258 -17.61 -12.19 -24.07
CA ASP A 258 -18.95 -12.00 -23.48
C ASP A 258 -19.21 -12.94 -22.30
N ASP A 259 -18.68 -14.17 -22.33
CA ASP A 259 -18.78 -15.13 -21.23
C ASP A 259 -17.76 -14.90 -20.12
N ALA A 260 -16.79 -14.01 -20.35
CA ALA A 260 -15.68 -13.67 -19.46
C ALA A 260 -14.92 -14.90 -18.91
N SER A 261 -14.83 -15.97 -19.71
CA SER A 261 -14.05 -17.17 -19.39
C SER A 261 -12.55 -16.99 -19.66
N THR A 262 -12.18 -15.96 -20.41
CA THR A 262 -10.79 -15.64 -20.78
C THR A 262 -10.61 -14.12 -20.82
N ALA A 263 -9.52 -13.66 -20.20
CA ALA A 263 -9.03 -12.30 -20.34
C ALA A 263 -7.99 -12.26 -21.46
N TYR A 264 -8.23 -11.43 -22.47
CA TYR A 264 -7.27 -11.21 -23.55
C TYR A 264 -6.49 -9.94 -23.24
N VAL A 265 -5.19 -10.07 -23.03
CA VAL A 265 -4.30 -8.95 -22.73
C VAL A 265 -3.45 -8.66 -23.95
N ARG A 266 -3.69 -7.50 -24.57
CA ARG A 266 -2.89 -7.02 -25.69
C ARG A 266 -1.69 -6.25 -25.17
N THR A 267 -0.49 -6.66 -25.56
CA THR A 267 0.80 -6.04 -25.21
C THR A 267 1.48 -5.48 -26.47
N SER A 268 2.71 -4.98 -26.35
CA SER A 268 3.55 -4.64 -27.50
C SER A 268 3.96 -5.85 -28.35
N ASP A 269 4.01 -7.04 -27.74
CA ASP A 269 4.59 -8.24 -28.34
C ASP A 269 3.55 -9.17 -28.96
N GLY A 270 2.28 -9.00 -28.59
CA GLY A 270 1.19 -9.81 -29.11
C GLY A 270 -0.08 -9.68 -28.28
N VAL A 271 -0.85 -10.76 -28.28
CA VAL A 271 -2.05 -10.90 -27.45
C VAL A 271 -1.89 -12.19 -26.68
N GLU A 272 -2.04 -12.11 -25.37
CA GLU A 272 -2.07 -13.26 -24.49
C GLU A 272 -3.53 -13.55 -24.10
N ALA A 273 -3.87 -14.83 -23.95
CA ALA A 273 -5.14 -15.30 -23.43
C ALA A 273 -4.91 -15.92 -22.04
N TRP A 274 -5.42 -15.22 -21.03
CA TRP A 274 -5.29 -15.58 -19.63
C TRP A 274 -6.55 -16.34 -19.21
N PRO A 275 -6.45 -17.67 -18.95
CA PRO A 275 -7.59 -18.46 -18.53
C PRO A 275 -8.14 -18.01 -17.18
N LEU A 276 -9.45 -18.18 -17.00
CA LEU A 276 -10.10 -18.07 -15.71
C LEU A 276 -9.66 -19.23 -14.80
N ALA A 277 -9.41 -18.94 -13.53
CA ALA A 277 -9.23 -19.95 -12.50
C ALA A 277 -10.59 -20.53 -12.08
N LYS A 278 -10.66 -21.84 -11.88
CA LYS A 278 -11.87 -22.55 -11.43
C LYS A 278 -12.26 -22.17 -10.00
N ASP A 279 -11.25 -21.93 -9.17
CA ASP A 279 -11.33 -21.45 -7.80
C ASP A 279 -10.19 -20.43 -7.60
N MET A 280 -10.24 -19.67 -6.50
CA MET A 280 -9.15 -18.74 -6.15
C MET A 280 -7.82 -19.49 -5.99
N VAL A 281 -6.84 -19.15 -6.83
CA VAL A 281 -5.46 -19.62 -6.70
C VAL A 281 -4.78 -18.80 -5.62
N ALA A 282 -4.38 -19.49 -4.56
CA ALA A 282 -3.67 -18.92 -3.43
C ALA A 282 -2.58 -19.89 -2.96
N CYS A 283 -1.51 -19.34 -2.40
CA CYS A 283 -0.45 -20.11 -1.76
C CYS A 283 -1.01 -21.02 -0.65
N ARG A 284 -0.48 -22.24 -0.55
CA ARG A 284 -0.87 -23.24 0.46
C ARG A 284 0.14 -23.34 1.58
#